data_AF-A0A8S3J046-F1
#
_entry.id   AF-A0A8S3J046-F1
#
_cell.length_a   1.000
_cell.length_b   1.000
_cell.length_c   1.000
_cell.angle_alpha   90.00
_cell.angle_beta   90.00
_cell.angle_gamma   90.00
#
_symmetry.space_group_name_H-M   'P 1'
#
loop_
_entity.id
_entity.type
_entity.pdbx_description
1 polymer ?
#
loop_
_entity_poly.entity_id
_entity_poly.type
_entity_poly.pdbx_seq_one_letter_code
_entity_poly.pdbx_strand_id
1 'polypeptide(L)'
;GTSLISKVVFLSEYRYVCQRLKIPSITSDTSYYNLKQTVKDYQQKKRAMTNYLEQKKFGYWSFEKKHLEQFRWQSTIPPIQRNITM
;
A
#
# COMPACT_ATOMS: atom_id res chain seq x y z
N GLY A 1 -0.92 14.49 15.80
CA GLY A 1 -1.92 13.51 15.34
C GLY A 1 -1.65 13.15 13.89
N THR A 2 -1.84 11.89 13.51
CA THR A 2 -1.59 11.42 12.13
C THR A 2 -2.78 11.77 11.23
N SER A 3 -2.52 12.28 10.03
CA SER A 3 -3.57 12.57 9.05
C SER A 3 -4.35 11.31 8.62
N LEU A 4 -5.66 11.43 8.43
CA LEU A 4 -6.54 10.35 7.96
C LEU A 4 -6.15 9.80 6.58
N ILE A 5 -5.43 10.59 5.77
CA ILE A 5 -4.94 10.18 4.44
C ILE A 5 -3.48 9.68 4.45
N SER A 6 -2.92 9.38 5.62
CA SER A 6 -1.56 8.87 5.72
C SER A 6 -1.43 7.42 5.26
N LYS A 7 -0.25 7.04 4.74
CA LYS A 7 0.08 5.66 4.34
C LYS A 7 -0.16 4.65 5.48
N VAL A 8 0.05 5.07 6.72
CA VAL A 8 -0.16 4.27 7.92
C VAL A 8 -1.65 3.97 8.13
N VAL A 9 -2.51 4.99 8.06
CA VAL A 9 -3.96 4.82 8.20
C VAL A 9 -4.52 3.94 7.08
N PHE A 10 -4.09 4.14 5.83
CA PHE A 10 -4.48 3.28 4.71
C PHE A 10 -4.08 1.82 4.91
N LEU A 11 -2.88 1.56 5.44
CA LEU A 11 -2.43 0.20 5.73
C LEU A 11 -3.31 -0.47 6.82
N SER A 12 -3.74 0.28 7.82
CA SER A 12 -4.69 -0.19 8.85
C SER A 12 -5.97 -0.72 8.22
N GLU A 13 -6.61 0.13 7.42
CA GLU A 13 -7.89 -0.15 6.78
C GLU A 13 -7.78 -1.31 5.79
N TYR A 14 -6.70 -1.33 5.01
CA TYR A 14 -6.41 -2.43 4.09
C TYR A 14 -6.32 -3.77 4.82
N ARG A 15 -5.59 -3.84 5.94
CA ARG A 15 -5.48 -5.07 6.74
C ARG A 15 -6.82 -5.48 7.35
N TYR A 16 -7.57 -4.53 7.91
CA TYR A 16 -8.90 -4.79 8.47
C TYR A 16 -9.83 -5.44 7.44
N VAL A 17 -9.88 -4.89 6.23
CA VAL A 17 -10.68 -5.46 5.13
C VAL A 17 -10.19 -6.85 4.74
N CYS A 18 -8.88 -7.05 4.59
CA CYS A 18 -8.30 -8.34 4.21
C CYS A 18 -8.57 -9.44 5.25
N GLN A 19 -8.57 -9.10 6.54
CA GLN A 19 -8.95 -10.01 7.62
C GLN A 19 -10.43 -10.40 7.53
N ARG A 20 -11.32 -9.43 7.30
CA ARG A 20 -12.77 -9.67 7.14
C ARG A 20 -13.08 -10.56 5.93
N LEU A 21 -12.33 -10.39 4.85
CA LEU A 21 -12.44 -11.18 3.61
C LEU A 21 -11.65 -12.50 3.65
N LYS A 22 -10.96 -12.82 4.75
CA LYS A 22 -10.14 -14.03 4.92
C LYS A 22 -9.10 -14.23 3.80
N ILE A 23 -8.45 -13.16 3.34
CA ILE A 23 -7.42 -13.24 2.30
C ILE A 23 -6.08 -13.69 2.94
N PRO A 24 -5.60 -14.93 2.70
CA PRO A 24 -4.50 -15.53 3.48
C PRO A 24 -3.13 -14.89 3.22
N SER A 25 -2.95 -14.29 2.04
CA SER A 25 -1.65 -13.76 1.57
C SER A 25 -1.23 -12.44 2.22
N ILE A 26 -2.14 -11.75 2.92
CA ILE A 26 -1.92 -10.39 3.43
C ILE A 26 -1.73 -10.35 4.95
N THR A 27 -2.16 -11.40 5.65
CA THR A 27 -2.13 -11.41 7.11
C THR A 27 -0.73 -11.58 7.70
N SER A 28 0.19 -12.23 6.98
CA SER A 28 1.54 -12.54 7.48
C SER A 28 2.57 -11.42 7.25
N ASP A 29 2.47 -10.65 6.16
CA ASP A 29 3.42 -9.57 5.89
C ASP A 29 2.98 -8.26 6.56
N THR A 30 3.88 -7.66 7.32
CA THR A 30 3.65 -6.40 8.05
C THR A 30 4.31 -5.20 7.37
N SER A 31 5.11 -5.42 6.32
CA SER A 31 5.79 -4.39 5.56
C SER A 31 4.86 -3.77 4.52
N TYR A 32 4.63 -2.46 4.61
CA TYR A 32 3.86 -1.72 3.61
C TYR A 32 4.42 -1.91 2.20
N TYR A 33 5.74 -1.77 2.06
CA TYR A 33 6.43 -1.95 0.79
C TYR A 33 6.19 -3.34 0.20
N ASN A 34 6.33 -4.40 1.00
CA ASN A 34 6.18 -5.77 0.48
C ASN A 34 4.74 -6.05 0.06
N LEU A 35 3.76 -5.63 0.87
CA LEU A 35 2.34 -5.76 0.55
C LEU A 35 2.00 -5.06 -0.77
N LYS A 36 2.62 -3.90 -1.05
CA LYS A 36 2.46 -3.21 -2.33
C LYS A 36 3.06 -4.01 -3.51
N GLN A 37 4.14 -4.76 -3.29
CA GLN A 37 4.76 -5.61 -4.31
C GLN A 37 3.96 -6.87 -4.64
N THR A 38 3.07 -7.33 -3.74
CA THR A 38 2.27 -8.55 -4.00
C THR A 38 1.19 -8.34 -5.07
N VAL A 39 0.79 -7.09 -5.33
CA VAL A 39 -0.19 -6.72 -6.37
C VAL A 39 0.50 -6.70 -7.75
N LYS A 40 0.76 -7.89 -8.30
CA LYS A 40 1.55 -8.08 -9.52
C LYS A 40 1.03 -7.28 -10.72
N ASP A 41 -0.28 -7.31 -10.97
CA ASP A 41 -0.89 -6.62 -12.11
C ASP A 41 -0.66 -5.10 -12.06
N TYR A 42 -0.78 -4.52 -10.86
CA TYR A 42 -0.50 -3.11 -10.65
C TYR A 42 0.98 -2.80 -10.92
N GLN A 43 1.91 -3.61 -10.40
CA GLN A 43 3.34 -3.41 -10.63
C GLN A 43 3.70 -3.55 -12.11
N GLN A 44 3.10 -4.51 -12.83
CA GLN A 44 3.31 -4.71 -14.25
C GLN A 44 2.82 -3.49 -15.06
N LYS A 45 1.59 -3.02 -14.79
CA LYS A 45 1.04 -1.82 -15.46
C LYS A 45 1.85 -0.56 -15.14
N LYS A 46 2.27 -0.41 -13.89
CA LYS A 46 3.16 0.69 -13.47
C LYS A 46 4.46 0.68 -14.26
N ARG A 47 5.10 -0.49 -14.41
CA ARG A 47 6.34 -0.64 -15.19
C ARG A 47 6.12 -0.34 -16.68
N ALA A 48 5.02 -0.83 -17.26
CA ALA A 48 4.68 -0.55 -18.65
C ALA A 48 4.50 0.96 -18.90
N MET A 49 3.82 1.66 -17.99
CA MET A 49 3.66 3.12 -18.06
C MET A 49 5.00 3.85 -17.97
N THR A 50 5.88 3.47 -17.04
CA THR A 50 7.18 4.15 -16.90
C THR A 50 8.08 3.90 -18.11
N ASN A 51 8.05 2.69 -18.67
CA ASN A 51 8.77 2.37 -19.90
C ASN A 51 8.24 3.19 -21.09
N TYR A 52 6.92 3.37 -21.17
CA TYR A 52 6.30 4.16 -22.24
C TYR A 52 6.77 5.62 -22.18
N LEU A 53 6.83 6.23 -20.99
CA LEU A 53 7.31 7.60 -20.83
C LEU A 53 8.77 7.75 -21.28
N GLU A 54 9.62 6.79 -20.93
CA GLU A 54 11.02 6.77 -21.34
C GLU A 54 11.15 6.62 -22.86
N GLN A 55 10.42 5.67 -23.47
CA GLN A 55 10.42 5.43 -24.92
C GLN A 55 9.96 6.67 -25.71
N LYS A 56 9.02 7.44 -25.16
CA LYS A 56 8.54 8.69 -25.76
C LYS A 56 9.43 9.91 -25.45
N LYS A 57 10.58 9.70 -24.79
CA LYS A 57 11.52 10.76 -24.39
C LYS A 57 10.89 11.84 -23.51
N PHE A 58 9.86 11.50 -22.72
CA PHE A 58 9.28 12.39 -21.71
C PHE A 58 10.10 12.44 -20.41
N GLY A 59 11.19 11.66 -20.34
CA GLY A 59 12.07 11.58 -19.18
C GLY A 59 11.75 10.38 -18.28
N TYR A 60 12.32 10.39 -17.08
CA TYR A 60 12.27 9.29 -16.13
C TYR A 60 11.27 9.57 -15.00
N TRP A 61 10.48 8.57 -14.65
CA TRP A 61 9.63 8.65 -13.46
C TRP A 61 10.51 8.55 -12.21
N SER A 62 10.57 9.61 -11.41
CA SER A 62 11.28 9.57 -10.13
C SER A 62 10.46 8.79 -9.10
N PHE A 63 11.04 7.72 -8.56
CA PHE A 63 10.41 6.95 -7.49
C PHE A 63 10.81 7.51 -6.13
N GLU A 64 9.84 7.54 -5.22
CA GLU A 64 10.09 7.84 -3.81
C GLU A 64 11.10 6.85 -3.23
N LYS A 65 11.99 7.33 -2.35
CA LYS A 65 13.07 6.51 -1.79
C LYS A 65 12.48 5.31 -1.03
N LYS A 66 13.01 4.11 -1.30
CA LYS A 66 12.52 2.84 -0.73
C LYS A 66 12.36 2.86 0.79
N HIS A 67 13.25 3.53 1.52
CA HIS A 67 13.19 3.61 2.99
C HIS A 67 11.92 4.32 3.52
N LEU A 68 11.31 5.22 2.74
CA LEU A 68 10.06 5.90 3.12
C LEU A 68 8.82 4.99 3.01
N GLU A 69 8.95 3.84 2.35
CA GLU A 69 7.91 2.82 2.24
C GLU A 69 8.20 1.57 3.11
N GLN A 70 9.37 1.50 3.76
CA GLN A 70 9.82 0.37 4.58
C GLN A 70 9.31 0.39 6.03
N PHE A 71 8.22 1.10 6.31
CA PHE A 71 7.60 1.04 7.63
C PHE A 71 6.80 -0.26 7.79
N ARG A 72 6.77 -0.75 9.03
CA ARG A 72 6.01 -1.94 9.40
C ARG A 72 4.78 -1.54 10.21
N TRP A 73 3.70 -2.27 10.00
CA TRP A 73 2.55 -2.20 10.88
C TRP A 73 2.93 -2.65 12.30
N GLN A 74 2.72 -1.79 13.28
CA GLN A 74 2.77 -2.14 14.70
C GLN A 74 1.33 -2.34 15.18
N SER A 75 1.04 -3.49 15.81
CA SER A 75 -0.31 -3.95 16.17
C SER A 75 -1.11 -3.02 17.09
N THR A 76 -0.50 -1.94 17.57
CA THR A 76 -1.07 -0.99 18.53
C THR A 76 -1.90 0.12 17.90
N ILE A 77 -1.99 0.20 16.57
CA ILE A 77 -2.86 1.20 15.91
C ILE A 77 -4.24 0.56 15.71
N PRO A 78 -5.27 0.93 16.49
CA PRO A 78 -6.61 0.40 16.28
C PRO A 78 -7.14 0.85 14.90
N PRO A 79 -7.95 0.02 14.22
CA PRO A 79 -8.69 0.46 13.03
C PRO A 79 -9.56 1.68 13.38
N ILE A 80 -9.85 2.53 12.40
CA ILE A 80 -10.73 3.67 12.64
C ILE A 80 -12.08 3.10 13.10
N GLN A 81 -12.51 3.46 14.31
CA GLN A 81 -13.84 3.11 14.80
C GLN A 81 -14.87 3.82 13.92
N ARG A 82 -15.41 3.10 12.94
CA ARG A 82 -16.58 3.56 12.21
C ARG A 82 -17.81 3.11 13.00
N ASN A 83 -18.53 4.06 13.58
CA ASN A 83 -19.91 3.82 14.01
C ASN A 83 -20.75 3.62 12.75
N ILE A 84 -20.79 2.39 12.24
CA ILE A 84 -21.66 2.01 11.14
C ILE A 84 -22.97 1.56 11.79
N THR A 85 -23.93 2.48 11.90
CA THR A 85 -25.32 2.13 12.12
C THR A 85 -25.81 1.41 10.85
N MET A 86 -26.22 0.15 10.98
CA MET A 86 -26.90 -0.58 9.90
C MET A 86 -28.34 -0.10 9.77
#